data_AF-A0A2G6HDR9-F1
#
_entry.id   AF-A0A2G6HDR9-F1
#
_cell.length_a   1.000
_cell.length_b   1.000
_cell.length_c   1.000
_cell.angle_alpha   90.00
_cell.angle_beta   90.00
_cell.angle_gamma   90.00
#
_symmetry.space_group_name_H-M   'P 1'
#
loop_
_entity.id
_entity.type
_entity.pdbx_description
1 polymer ?
#
loop_
_entity_poly.entity_id
_entity_poly.type
_entity_poly.pdbx_seq_one_letter_code
_entity_poly.pdbx_strand_id
1 'polypeptide(L)'
;MSAMVRLQEWAAERVANGGAPIKVRLVKGANLPMELVEAELHHWPVATCESKQASDTNYKRVMNYALRPEHIKNVNLGVAGHNLFDLAFAWLLANKRNCTNGLDFEMLVGMAPGQAEAVRRTVGELLLYVPVVHPKEFDVAIAYLIRRLEEGANSENFMSAVFELAKDEKLFQREKERFLASLEQLDDEIPQPNRVQSRLTEVPTSSHDSFEPTADSDPAVLDNQQWAQEIRTQLADTKLGQDLADQAWLHTEKQLEECITTAVNSSWSSLSAAERAELLHRAGDQLAKNRGDLMVVAGAECGKTLDQSDPEVSEAVDFAHYYAE
;
A
#
# COMPACT_ATOMS: atom_id res chain seq x y z
N MET A 1 0.54 2.87 -12.40
CA MET A 1 -0.06 3.21 -13.71
C MET A 1 -1.56 3.53 -13.60
N SER A 2 -2.40 2.67 -13.02
CA SER A 2 -3.87 2.86 -12.89
C SER A 2 -4.29 4.25 -12.39
N ALA A 3 -3.64 4.76 -11.33
CA ALA A 3 -3.92 6.09 -10.79
C ALA A 3 -3.68 7.22 -11.81
N MET A 4 -2.65 7.11 -12.65
CA MET A 4 -2.38 8.09 -13.72
C MET A 4 -3.47 8.07 -14.79
N VAL A 5 -3.94 6.87 -15.16
CA VAL A 5 -5.04 6.71 -16.14
C VAL A 5 -6.30 7.40 -15.63
N ARG A 6 -6.72 7.09 -14.39
CA ARG A 6 -7.88 7.72 -13.75
C ARG A 6 -7.76 9.24 -13.63
N LEU A 7 -6.59 9.74 -13.21
CA LEU A 7 -6.32 11.18 -13.15
C LEU A 7 -6.41 11.84 -14.52
N GLN A 8 -5.96 11.16 -15.56
CA GLN A 8 -6.03 11.65 -16.92
C GLN A 8 -7.48 11.69 -17.44
N GLU A 9 -8.27 10.65 -17.24
CA GLU A 9 -9.68 10.63 -17.64
C GLU A 9 -10.46 11.76 -16.96
N TRP A 10 -10.30 11.90 -15.65
CA TRP A 10 -10.90 12.99 -14.88
C TRP A 10 -10.42 14.38 -15.35
N ALA A 11 -9.12 14.54 -15.60
CA ALA A 11 -8.57 15.80 -16.07
C ALA A 11 -9.04 16.14 -17.49
N ALA A 12 -9.26 15.13 -18.34
CA ALA A 12 -9.81 15.32 -19.68
C ALA A 12 -11.24 15.88 -19.62
N GLU A 13 -12.09 15.32 -18.76
CA GLU A 13 -13.44 15.86 -18.52
C GLU A 13 -13.38 17.28 -17.96
N ARG A 14 -12.52 17.53 -16.97
CA ARG A 14 -12.32 18.85 -16.38
C ARG A 14 -11.95 19.90 -17.42
N VAL A 15 -11.00 19.60 -18.30
CA VAL A 15 -10.54 20.52 -19.36
C VAL A 15 -11.62 20.69 -20.44
N ALA A 16 -12.33 19.62 -20.82
CA ALA A 16 -13.46 19.71 -21.74
C ALA A 16 -14.57 20.64 -21.22
N ASN A 17 -14.77 20.68 -19.90
CA ASN A 17 -15.71 21.56 -19.22
C ASN A 17 -15.15 22.98 -18.96
N GLY A 18 -14.02 23.36 -19.57
CA GLY A 18 -13.42 24.69 -19.45
C GLY A 18 -12.51 24.88 -18.23
N GLY A 19 -12.20 23.82 -17.50
CA GLY A 19 -11.23 23.84 -16.41
C GLY A 19 -9.77 23.87 -16.91
N ALA A 20 -8.85 24.24 -16.01
CA ALA A 20 -7.42 24.16 -16.27
C ALA A 20 -6.90 22.71 -16.21
N PRO A 21 -5.77 22.39 -16.86
CA PRO A 21 -5.08 21.11 -16.65
C PRO A 21 -4.57 20.95 -15.20
N ILE A 22 -4.19 19.73 -14.85
CA ILE A 22 -3.45 19.45 -13.61
C ILE A 22 -1.98 19.17 -13.89
N LYS A 23 -1.17 19.08 -12.84
CA LYS A 23 0.21 18.59 -12.92
C LYS A 23 0.39 17.38 -12.00
N VAL A 24 1.01 16.32 -12.53
CA VAL A 24 1.40 15.13 -11.76
C VAL A 24 2.92 15.07 -11.67
N ARG A 25 3.45 15.05 -10.44
CA ARG A 25 4.87 14.80 -10.19
C ARG A 25 5.11 13.30 -10.13
N LEU A 26 5.92 12.79 -11.04
CA LEU A 26 6.28 11.38 -11.14
C LEU A 26 7.60 11.11 -10.40
N VAL A 27 7.50 10.33 -9.32
CA VAL A 27 8.62 9.84 -8.50
C VAL A 27 8.61 8.31 -8.44
N LYS A 28 9.76 7.68 -8.13
CA LYS A 28 9.83 6.22 -7.94
C LYS A 28 9.28 5.74 -6.59
N GLY A 29 9.36 6.61 -5.58
CA GLY A 29 8.98 6.30 -4.21
C GLY A 29 10.16 6.46 -3.25
N ALA A 30 9.86 6.68 -1.97
CA ALA A 30 10.89 6.92 -0.97
C ALA A 30 10.45 6.55 0.45
N ASN A 31 9.59 5.54 0.56
CA ASN A 31 9.09 5.02 1.83
C ASN A 31 9.23 3.48 1.91
N LEU A 32 10.00 2.87 0.99
CA LEU A 32 10.12 1.41 0.89
C LEU A 32 10.47 0.73 2.22
N PRO A 33 11.41 1.24 3.05
CA PRO A 33 11.69 0.61 4.34
C PRO A 33 10.47 0.55 5.28
N MET A 34 9.67 1.62 5.34
CA MET A 34 8.46 1.62 6.17
C MET A 34 7.37 0.74 5.56
N GLU A 35 7.21 0.71 4.24
CA GLU A 35 6.26 -0.19 3.58
C GLU A 35 6.56 -1.67 3.85
N LEU A 36 7.85 -2.04 3.92
CA LEU A 36 8.26 -3.40 4.29
C LEU A 36 7.92 -3.73 5.74
N VAL A 37 8.13 -2.76 6.66
CA VAL A 37 7.78 -2.94 8.07
C VAL A 37 6.26 -3.07 8.25
N GLU A 38 5.48 -2.20 7.63
CA GLU A 38 4.00 -2.26 7.67
C GLU A 38 3.46 -3.57 7.11
N ALA A 39 4.01 -4.02 5.97
CA ALA A 39 3.62 -5.29 5.35
C ALA A 39 3.91 -6.48 6.26
N GLU A 40 5.10 -6.52 6.87
CA GLU A 40 5.48 -7.61 7.79
C GLU A 40 4.63 -7.60 9.07
N LEU A 41 4.44 -6.44 9.70
CA LEU A 41 3.70 -6.32 10.96
C LEU A 41 2.24 -6.73 10.83
N HIS A 42 1.62 -6.47 9.67
CA HIS A 42 0.20 -6.74 9.44
C HIS A 42 -0.04 -7.99 8.58
N HIS A 43 1.03 -8.72 8.21
CA HIS A 43 0.97 -9.86 7.28
C HIS A 43 0.29 -9.50 5.93
N TRP A 44 0.49 -8.27 5.48
CA TRP A 44 -0.02 -7.81 4.18
C TRP A 44 1.02 -7.99 3.08
N PRO A 45 0.59 -8.18 1.82
CA PRO A 45 1.49 -8.04 0.69
C PRO A 45 2.15 -6.65 0.66
N VAL A 46 3.46 -6.62 0.34
CA VAL A 46 4.19 -5.36 0.15
C VAL A 46 3.54 -4.57 -0.98
N ALA A 47 3.20 -3.30 -0.75
CA ALA A 47 2.44 -2.49 -1.72
C ALA A 47 3.26 -2.08 -2.96
N THR A 48 4.58 -2.01 -2.84
CA THR A 48 5.49 -1.57 -3.92
C THR A 48 5.78 -2.68 -4.93
N CYS A 49 6.37 -2.34 -6.07
CA CYS A 49 6.80 -3.35 -7.04
C CYS A 49 7.82 -4.31 -6.41
N GLU A 50 7.85 -5.55 -6.91
CA GLU A 50 8.69 -6.66 -6.42
C GLU A 50 10.21 -6.40 -6.51
N SER A 51 10.62 -5.46 -7.36
CA SER A 51 12.02 -5.14 -7.57
C SER A 51 12.24 -3.70 -8.01
N LYS A 52 13.49 -3.26 -7.90
CA LYS A 52 13.93 -1.99 -8.47
C LYS A 52 13.74 -1.93 -9.99
N GLN A 53 14.03 -3.01 -10.70
CA GLN A 53 13.82 -3.07 -12.15
C GLN A 53 12.33 -2.94 -12.51
N ALA A 54 11.44 -3.61 -11.77
CA ALA A 54 10.00 -3.47 -11.95
C ALA A 54 9.53 -2.03 -11.69
N SER A 55 10.09 -1.37 -10.67
CA SER A 55 9.83 0.05 -10.37
C SER A 55 10.30 0.97 -11.49
N ASP A 56 11.51 0.74 -12.02
CA ASP A 56 12.08 1.51 -13.13
C ASP A 56 11.30 1.30 -14.44
N THR A 57 10.76 0.10 -14.65
CA THR A 57 9.90 -0.24 -15.80
C THR A 57 8.54 0.46 -15.67
N ASN A 58 7.90 0.38 -14.50
CA ASN A 58 6.63 1.05 -14.24
C ASN A 58 6.75 2.59 -14.32
N TYR A 59 7.88 3.17 -13.88
CA TYR A 59 8.19 4.59 -14.06
C TYR A 59 8.14 4.98 -15.54
N LYS A 60 8.72 4.14 -16.42
CA LYS A 60 8.70 4.33 -17.88
C LYS A 60 7.34 4.06 -18.49
N ARG A 61 6.54 3.10 -17.99
CA ARG A 61 5.14 2.89 -18.39
C ARG A 61 4.31 4.17 -18.19
N VAL A 62 4.43 4.80 -17.02
CA VAL A 62 3.73 6.05 -16.71
C VAL A 62 4.18 7.19 -17.63
N MET A 63 5.50 7.35 -17.87
CA MET A 63 5.99 8.33 -18.84
C MET A 63 5.49 8.07 -20.26
N ASN A 64 5.53 6.81 -20.71
CA ASN A 64 5.09 6.41 -22.04
C ASN A 64 3.61 6.71 -22.29
N TYR A 65 2.79 6.54 -21.25
CA TYR A 65 1.38 6.92 -21.29
C TYR A 65 1.18 8.43 -21.21
N ALA A 66 1.79 9.11 -20.24
CA ALA A 66 1.56 10.53 -19.99
C ALA A 66 2.04 11.43 -21.14
N LEU A 67 3.18 11.10 -21.75
CA LEU A 67 3.77 11.88 -22.84
C LEU A 67 3.15 11.52 -24.19
N ARG A 68 1.85 11.71 -24.33
CA ARG A 68 1.11 11.66 -25.60
C ARG A 68 0.39 12.99 -25.82
N PRO A 69 0.29 13.52 -27.05
CA PRO A 69 -0.31 14.84 -27.30
C PRO A 69 -1.72 14.99 -26.72
N GLU A 70 -2.52 13.93 -26.82
CA GLU A 70 -3.88 13.85 -26.30
C GLU A 70 -3.95 13.83 -24.76
N HIS A 71 -2.85 13.46 -24.09
CA HIS A 71 -2.78 13.38 -22.63
C HIS A 71 -2.15 14.62 -22.00
N ILE A 72 -1.03 15.08 -22.57
CA ILE A 72 -0.23 16.17 -22.00
C ILE A 72 -0.99 17.50 -21.95
N LYS A 73 -1.98 17.69 -22.83
CA LYS A 73 -2.87 18.86 -22.83
C LYS A 73 -3.78 18.94 -21.59
N ASN A 74 -4.00 17.82 -20.91
CA ASN A 74 -4.88 17.72 -19.73
C ASN A 74 -4.07 17.54 -18.44
N VAL A 75 -2.93 16.84 -18.51
CA VAL A 75 -2.06 16.56 -17.38
C VAL A 75 -0.62 16.87 -17.75
N ASN A 76 -0.09 17.95 -17.18
CA ASN A 76 1.34 18.24 -17.22
C ASN A 76 2.11 17.21 -16.36
N LEU A 77 3.29 16.80 -16.81
CA LEU A 77 4.13 15.82 -16.14
C LEU A 77 5.38 16.48 -15.56
N GLY A 78 5.58 16.38 -14.25
CA GLY A 78 6.85 16.71 -13.60
C GLY A 78 7.68 15.46 -13.40
N VAL A 79 8.76 15.27 -14.16
CA VAL A 79 9.69 14.15 -14.00
C VAL A 79 10.69 14.49 -12.90
N ALA A 80 10.50 13.89 -11.73
CA ALA A 80 11.29 14.18 -10.54
C ALA A 80 12.32 13.07 -10.27
N GLY A 81 13.60 13.43 -10.28
CA GLY A 81 14.68 12.50 -9.97
C GLY A 81 16.04 12.92 -10.51
N HIS A 82 17.06 12.11 -10.18
CA HIS A 82 18.44 12.36 -10.59
C HIS A 82 19.00 11.32 -11.57
N ASN A 83 18.21 10.31 -11.95
CA ASN A 83 18.63 9.31 -12.92
C ASN A 83 18.67 9.90 -14.33
N LEU A 84 19.87 10.18 -14.82
CA LEU A 84 20.09 10.84 -16.12
C LEU A 84 19.52 10.04 -17.30
N PHE A 85 19.48 8.70 -17.22
CA PHE A 85 18.88 7.89 -18.27
C PHE A 85 17.36 8.09 -18.33
N ASP A 86 16.69 8.14 -17.18
CA ASP A 86 15.25 8.40 -17.13
C ASP A 86 14.92 9.83 -17.58
N LEU A 87 15.76 10.82 -17.21
CA LEU A 87 15.57 12.20 -17.65
C LEU A 87 15.76 12.33 -19.17
N ALA A 88 16.80 11.70 -19.72
CA ALA A 88 17.05 11.68 -21.16
C ALA A 88 15.94 10.94 -21.91
N PHE A 89 15.44 9.82 -21.38
CA PHE A 89 14.30 9.09 -21.94
C PHE A 89 13.05 9.98 -22.03
N ALA A 90 12.68 10.65 -20.94
CA ALA A 90 11.54 11.57 -20.91
C ALA A 90 11.69 12.70 -21.93
N TRP A 91 12.86 13.34 -21.98
CA TRP A 91 13.15 14.44 -22.90
C TRP A 91 13.06 14.01 -24.37
N LEU A 92 13.71 12.89 -24.73
CA LEU A 92 13.70 12.37 -26.10
C LEU A 92 12.31 11.92 -26.52
N LEU A 93 11.56 11.28 -25.62
CA LEU A 93 10.19 10.84 -25.87
C LEU A 93 9.26 12.04 -26.11
N ALA A 94 9.36 13.08 -25.27
CA ALA A 94 8.56 14.28 -25.40
C ALA A 94 8.87 15.04 -26.70
N ASN A 95 10.14 15.17 -27.08
CA ASN A 95 10.53 15.77 -28.35
C ASN A 95 9.98 14.99 -29.54
N LYS A 96 10.14 13.66 -29.54
CA LYS A 96 9.62 12.79 -30.61
C LYS A 96 8.11 12.91 -30.78
N ARG A 97 7.38 13.23 -29.71
CA ARG A 97 5.92 13.33 -29.68
C ARG A 97 5.40 14.78 -29.60
N ASN A 98 6.27 15.79 -29.73
CA ASN A 98 5.90 17.22 -29.59
C ASN A 98 5.13 17.54 -28.29
N CYS A 99 5.54 16.93 -27.17
CA CYS A 99 4.90 17.06 -25.85
C CYS A 99 5.74 17.86 -24.84
N THR A 100 6.76 18.61 -25.29
CA THR A 100 7.69 19.33 -24.40
C THR A 100 7.02 20.42 -23.57
N ASN A 101 5.92 21.02 -24.06
CA ASN A 101 5.27 22.15 -23.39
C ASN A 101 4.57 21.80 -22.07
N GLY A 102 4.27 20.53 -21.82
CA GLY A 102 3.69 20.08 -20.55
C GLY A 102 4.63 19.20 -19.74
N LEU A 103 5.93 19.22 -20.03
CA LEU A 103 6.95 18.44 -19.35
C LEU A 103 7.87 19.36 -18.54
N ASP A 104 7.92 19.15 -17.23
CA ASP A 104 8.86 19.80 -16.33
C ASP A 104 9.86 18.77 -15.77
N PHE A 105 11.07 19.23 -15.46
CA PHE A 105 12.08 18.44 -14.76
C PHE A 105 12.27 18.96 -13.34
N GLU A 106 12.35 18.05 -12.38
CA GLU A 106 12.44 18.40 -10.96
C GLU A 106 13.58 17.65 -10.26
N MET A 107 14.41 18.36 -9.49
CA MET A 107 15.61 17.80 -8.83
C MET A 107 15.76 18.33 -7.40
N LEU A 108 16.46 17.59 -6.53
CA LEU A 108 16.81 18.06 -5.19
C LEU A 108 17.95 19.08 -5.25
N VAL A 109 17.78 20.20 -4.53
CA VAL A 109 18.85 21.21 -4.39
C VAL A 109 20.07 20.61 -3.69
N GLY A 110 21.27 20.98 -4.14
CA GLY A 110 22.53 20.66 -3.45
C GLY A 110 23.10 19.26 -3.68
N MET A 111 22.34 18.31 -4.24
CA MET A 111 22.84 16.94 -4.44
C MET A 111 23.78 16.77 -5.66
N ALA A 112 23.42 17.32 -6.83
CA ALA A 112 24.19 17.10 -8.07
C ALA A 112 24.22 18.39 -8.92
N PRO A 113 24.87 19.47 -8.46
CA PRO A 113 24.76 20.79 -9.08
C PRO A 113 25.30 20.82 -10.52
N GLY A 114 26.38 20.09 -10.82
CA GLY A 114 26.94 20.02 -12.17
C GLY A 114 25.99 19.32 -13.16
N GLN A 115 25.38 18.22 -12.73
CA GLN A 115 24.40 17.47 -13.51
C GLN A 115 23.10 18.27 -13.69
N ALA A 116 22.62 18.93 -12.62
CA ALA A 116 21.44 19.80 -12.67
C ALA A 116 21.64 20.94 -13.69
N GLU A 117 22.80 21.58 -13.72
CA GLU A 117 23.11 22.62 -14.71
C GLU A 117 23.19 22.04 -16.13
N ALA A 118 23.76 20.85 -16.32
CA ALA A 118 23.79 20.18 -17.63
C ALA A 118 22.38 19.83 -18.14
N VAL A 119 21.51 19.33 -17.26
CA VAL A 119 20.10 19.07 -17.55
C VAL A 119 19.41 20.38 -17.93
N ARG A 120 19.54 21.43 -17.10
CA ARG A 120 18.93 22.76 -17.34
C ARG A 120 19.33 23.34 -18.70
N ARG A 121 20.60 23.23 -19.11
CA ARG A 121 21.05 23.69 -20.44
C ARG A 121 20.36 22.97 -21.60
N THR A 122 19.92 21.74 -21.37
CA THR A 122 19.28 20.90 -22.39
C THR A 122 17.76 21.09 -22.41
N VAL A 123 17.13 21.09 -21.21
CA VAL A 123 15.67 21.10 -21.07
C VAL A 123 15.08 22.51 -20.88
N GLY A 124 15.94 23.51 -20.66
CA GLY A 124 15.56 24.91 -20.43
C GLY A 124 15.31 25.22 -18.96
N GLU A 125 14.16 24.80 -18.44
CA GLU A 125 13.73 25.08 -17.06
C GLU A 125 13.87 23.85 -16.16
N LEU A 126 14.29 24.09 -14.92
CA LEU A 126 14.47 23.05 -13.91
C LEU A 126 13.89 23.55 -12.58
N LEU A 127 12.99 22.76 -11.98
CA LEU A 127 12.42 23.04 -10.67
C LEU A 127 13.28 22.38 -9.59
N LEU A 128 13.75 23.18 -8.64
CA LEU A 128 14.54 22.69 -7.51
C LEU A 128 13.67 22.53 -6.27
N TYR A 129 13.68 21.34 -5.69
CA TYR A 129 13.08 21.09 -4.38
C TYR A 129 13.99 21.64 -3.29
N VAL A 130 13.51 22.67 -2.58
CA VAL A 130 14.24 23.36 -1.51
C VAL A 130 13.47 23.17 -0.20
N PRO A 131 13.97 22.35 0.74
CA PRO A 131 13.35 22.20 2.04
C PRO A 131 13.54 23.49 2.85
N VAL A 132 12.45 24.01 3.40
CA VAL A 132 12.44 25.14 4.32
C VAL A 132 11.76 24.71 5.62
N VAL A 133 12.32 25.12 6.76
CA VAL A 133 11.81 24.75 8.08
C VAL A 133 11.75 25.99 8.96
N HIS A 134 10.76 26.06 9.85
CA HIS A 134 10.72 27.08 10.88
C HIS A 134 11.94 26.92 11.82
N PRO A 135 12.64 27.99 12.24
CA PRO A 135 13.89 27.86 13.00
C PRO A 135 13.81 27.00 14.26
N LYS A 136 12.64 26.94 14.91
CA LYS A 136 12.40 26.11 16.10
C LYS A 136 12.32 24.60 15.82
N GLU A 137 12.13 24.21 14.58
CA GLU A 137 11.98 22.81 14.15
C GLU A 137 13.20 22.31 13.38
N PHE A 138 14.30 23.09 13.38
CA PHE A 138 15.51 22.77 12.64
C PHE A 138 16.05 21.38 12.96
N ASP A 139 16.07 21.00 14.24
CA ASP A 139 16.57 19.70 14.70
C ASP A 139 15.74 18.52 14.15
N VAL A 140 14.43 18.71 14.00
CA VAL A 140 13.52 17.69 13.43
C VAL A 140 13.72 17.58 11.92
N ALA A 141 13.95 18.70 11.22
CA ALA A 141 14.23 18.68 9.80
C ALA A 141 15.56 18.00 9.46
N ILE A 142 16.55 18.05 10.35
CA ILE A 142 17.82 17.32 10.16
C ILE A 142 17.55 15.81 10.06
N ALA A 143 16.71 15.24 10.91
CA ALA A 143 16.38 13.80 10.86
C ALA A 143 15.66 13.40 9.55
N TYR A 144 14.86 14.29 8.97
CA TYR A 144 14.30 14.09 7.64
C TYR A 144 15.39 14.12 6.55
N LEU A 145 16.29 15.11 6.61
CA LEU A 145 17.36 15.27 5.63
C LEU A 145 18.39 14.13 5.67
N ILE A 146 18.74 13.62 6.85
CA ILE A 146 19.67 12.49 6.99
C ILE A 146 19.13 11.26 6.27
N ARG A 147 17.86 10.90 6.48
CA ARG A 147 17.24 9.79 5.76
C ARG A 147 17.29 9.97 4.23
N ARG A 148 17.07 11.20 3.74
CA ARG A 148 17.19 11.52 2.31
C ARG A 148 18.62 11.36 1.78
N LEU A 149 19.63 11.67 2.59
CA LEU A 149 21.04 11.51 2.22
C LEU A 149 21.45 10.04 2.25
N GLU A 150 21.03 9.27 3.25
CA GLU A 150 21.27 7.82 3.33
C GLU A 150 20.65 7.07 2.14
N GLU A 151 19.41 7.41 1.77
CA GLU A 151 18.76 6.89 0.56
C GLU A 151 19.62 7.13 -0.69
N GLY A 152 20.26 8.30 -0.80
CA GLY A 152 21.16 8.67 -1.90
C GLY A 152 22.50 7.93 -1.91
N ALA A 153 22.97 7.48 -0.75
CA ALA A 153 24.26 6.81 -0.57
C ALA A 153 24.19 5.28 -0.78
N ASN A 154 23.00 4.69 -0.80
CA ASN A 154 22.81 3.27 -1.08
C ASN A 154 23.36 2.91 -2.48
N SER A 155 24.14 1.82 -2.59
CA SER A 155 24.73 1.34 -3.86
C SER A 155 23.69 0.92 -4.90
N GLU A 156 22.47 0.62 -4.45
CA GLU A 156 21.33 0.43 -5.34
C GLU A 156 20.78 1.73 -5.89
N ASN A 157 21.04 2.90 -5.27
CA ASN A 157 20.59 4.18 -5.79
C ASN A 157 21.51 4.66 -6.93
N PHE A 158 20.92 5.20 -8.00
CA PHE A 158 21.66 5.83 -9.11
C PHE A 158 22.59 6.96 -8.62
N MET A 159 22.20 7.67 -7.56
CA MET A 159 23.01 8.73 -6.96
C MET A 159 24.39 8.26 -6.48
N SER A 160 24.54 6.98 -6.09
CA SER A 160 25.84 6.43 -5.70
C SER A 160 26.85 6.42 -6.86
N ALA A 161 26.40 6.33 -8.11
CA ALA A 161 27.26 6.30 -9.29
C ALA A 161 27.42 7.68 -9.96
N VAL A 162 26.53 8.63 -9.68
CA VAL A 162 26.35 9.83 -10.52
C VAL A 162 27.59 10.73 -10.60
N PHE A 163 28.41 10.75 -9.55
CA PHE A 163 29.61 11.57 -9.49
C PHE A 163 30.80 10.97 -10.25
N GLU A 164 30.77 9.66 -10.50
CA GLU A 164 31.86 8.91 -11.13
C GLU A 164 31.52 8.43 -12.54
N LEU A 165 30.25 8.53 -12.97
CA LEU A 165 29.77 8.12 -14.31
C LEU A 165 30.63 8.61 -15.47
N ALA A 166 31.18 9.83 -15.40
CA ALA A 166 32.00 10.40 -16.47
C ALA A 166 33.45 9.89 -16.49
N LYS A 167 33.91 9.22 -15.42
CA LYS A 167 35.29 8.78 -15.24
C LYS A 167 35.42 7.26 -15.13
N ASP A 168 34.36 6.57 -14.73
CA ASP A 168 34.31 5.12 -14.60
C ASP A 168 33.36 4.51 -15.65
N GLU A 169 33.95 3.96 -16.70
CA GLU A 169 33.23 3.27 -17.77
C GLU A 169 32.41 2.07 -17.26
N LYS A 170 32.87 1.37 -16.22
CA LYS A 170 32.14 0.21 -15.68
C LYS A 170 30.85 0.66 -15.00
N LEU A 171 30.90 1.74 -14.24
CA LEU A 171 29.70 2.32 -13.62
C LEU A 171 28.71 2.80 -14.68
N PHE A 172 29.20 3.42 -15.76
CA PHE A 172 28.35 3.81 -16.88
C PHE A 172 27.67 2.61 -17.54
N GLN A 173 28.42 1.56 -17.88
CA GLN A 173 27.84 0.36 -18.49
C GLN A 173 26.83 -0.31 -17.56
N ARG A 174 27.09 -0.38 -16.25
CA ARG A 174 26.14 -0.92 -15.27
C ARG A 174 24.81 -0.17 -15.26
N GLU A 175 24.83 1.16 -15.18
CA GLU A 175 23.59 1.95 -15.16
C GLU A 175 22.87 1.93 -16.52
N LYS A 176 23.63 1.86 -17.62
CA LYS A 176 23.08 1.65 -18.97
C LYS A 176 22.39 0.29 -19.09
N GLU A 177 23.00 -0.79 -18.62
CA GLU A 177 22.41 -2.13 -18.62
C GLU A 177 21.14 -2.17 -17.78
N ARG A 178 21.15 -1.56 -16.58
CA ARG A 178 19.94 -1.42 -15.75
C ARG A 178 18.82 -0.67 -16.48
N PHE A 179 19.16 0.42 -17.17
CA PHE A 179 18.19 1.16 -17.97
C PHE A 179 17.63 0.30 -19.13
N LEU A 180 18.49 -0.40 -19.88
CA LEU A 180 18.06 -1.26 -20.98
C LEU A 180 17.19 -2.43 -20.48
N ALA A 181 17.56 -3.08 -19.38
CA ALA A 181 16.76 -4.13 -18.76
C ALA A 181 15.37 -3.64 -18.33
N SER A 182 15.25 -2.38 -17.87
CA SER A 182 13.94 -1.78 -17.57
C SER A 182 13.09 -1.43 -18.81
N LEU A 183 13.68 -1.49 -20.01
CA LEU A 183 12.96 -1.32 -21.28
C LEU A 183 12.51 -2.65 -21.89
N GLU A 184 13.19 -3.76 -21.57
CA GLU A 184 12.84 -5.09 -22.11
C GLU A 184 11.42 -5.53 -21.74
N GLN A 185 10.96 -5.13 -20.55
CA GLN A 185 9.61 -5.41 -20.04
C GLN A 185 8.66 -4.21 -20.17
N LEU A 186 9.02 -3.20 -20.97
CA LEU A 186 8.16 -2.04 -21.18
C LEU A 186 7.04 -2.38 -22.15
N ASP A 187 5.83 -2.48 -21.62
CA ASP A 187 4.57 -2.71 -22.33
C ASP A 187 3.53 -1.63 -21.95
N ASP A 188 2.30 -1.78 -22.44
CA ASP A 188 1.16 -0.96 -22.06
C ASP A 188 0.29 -1.63 -20.96
N GLU A 189 0.80 -2.68 -20.30
CA GLU A 189 0.07 -3.36 -19.22
C GLU A 189 -0.03 -2.45 -17.99
N ILE A 190 -1.20 -2.46 -17.34
CA ILE A 190 -1.44 -1.72 -16.10
C ILE A 190 -1.22 -2.71 -14.95
N PRO A 191 -0.13 -2.57 -14.15
CA PRO A 191 0.09 -3.45 -13.01
C PRO A 191 -1.07 -3.36 -12.02
N GLN A 192 -1.50 -4.52 -11.54
CA GLN A 192 -2.51 -4.60 -10.48
C GLN A 192 -1.87 -4.24 -9.13
N PRO A 193 -2.67 -3.74 -8.16
CA PRO A 193 -2.22 -3.59 -6.79
C PRO A 193 -1.82 -4.95 -6.19
N ASN A 194 -0.78 -4.98 -5.35
CA ASN A 194 -0.41 -6.20 -4.62
C ASN A 194 -1.37 -6.48 -3.46
N ARG A 195 -1.92 -5.43 -2.85
CA ARG A 195 -2.88 -5.55 -1.75
C ARG A 195 -4.29 -5.68 -2.32
N VAL A 196 -4.84 -6.89 -2.21
CA VAL A 196 -6.11 -7.28 -2.85
C VAL A 196 -7.09 -7.98 -1.89
N GLN A 197 -6.79 -7.95 -0.58
CA GLN A 197 -7.68 -8.52 0.44
C GLN A 197 -9.05 -7.84 0.37
N SER A 198 -10.12 -8.64 0.37
CA SER A 198 -11.49 -8.15 0.25
C SER A 198 -12.38 -8.86 1.27
N ARG A 199 -12.66 -8.20 2.40
CA ARG A 199 -13.59 -8.71 3.43
C ARG A 199 -15.04 -8.88 2.93
N LEU A 200 -15.37 -8.34 1.76
CA LEU A 200 -16.68 -8.52 1.12
C LEU A 200 -16.81 -9.87 0.41
N THR A 201 -15.71 -10.44 -0.07
CA THR A 201 -15.74 -11.57 -1.01
C THR A 201 -14.85 -12.74 -0.60
N GLU A 202 -13.92 -12.52 0.32
CA GLU A 202 -13.05 -13.58 0.81
C GLU A 202 -13.86 -14.68 1.49
N VAL A 203 -13.44 -15.92 1.23
CA VAL A 203 -13.83 -17.08 2.02
C VAL A 203 -12.63 -17.36 2.90
N PRO A 204 -12.77 -17.35 4.24
CA PRO A 204 -11.67 -17.72 5.12
C PRO A 204 -11.17 -19.11 4.76
N THR A 205 -9.90 -19.20 4.36
CA THR A 205 -9.20 -20.46 4.12
C THR A 205 -7.99 -20.49 5.02
N SER A 206 -8.18 -20.94 6.25
CA SER A 206 -7.05 -21.24 7.14
C SER A 206 -6.45 -22.57 6.71
N SER A 207 -5.14 -22.59 6.47
CA SER A 207 -4.41 -23.86 6.42
C SER A 207 -4.34 -24.41 7.85
N HIS A 208 -4.76 -25.66 8.08
CA HIS A 208 -4.66 -26.31 9.39
C HIS A 208 -3.38 -27.17 9.50
N ASP A 209 -2.40 -26.93 8.60
CA ASP A 209 -1.12 -27.65 8.59
C ASP A 209 -0.06 -26.95 9.47
N SER A 210 -0.22 -25.65 9.72
CA SER A 210 0.62 -24.86 10.60
C SER A 210 -0.06 -23.53 10.95
N PHE A 211 0.16 -23.04 12.17
CA PHE A 211 -0.31 -21.72 12.58
C PHE A 211 0.33 -20.60 11.76
N GLU A 212 -0.54 -19.76 11.18
CA GLU A 212 -0.19 -18.47 10.58
C GLU A 212 -1.09 -17.38 11.21
N PRO A 213 -0.55 -16.23 11.63
CA PRO A 213 -1.36 -15.16 12.20
C PRO A 213 -2.35 -14.61 11.17
N THR A 214 -3.55 -14.31 11.64
CA THR A 214 -4.63 -13.76 10.83
C THR A 214 -4.31 -12.31 10.49
N ALA A 215 -4.11 -12.01 9.21
CA ALA A 215 -3.94 -10.64 8.74
C ALA A 215 -5.17 -9.80 9.07
N ASP A 216 -4.96 -8.61 9.64
CA ASP A 216 -5.99 -7.60 9.84
C ASP A 216 -6.55 -7.09 8.51
N SER A 217 -7.70 -6.42 8.58
CA SER A 217 -8.35 -5.80 7.43
C SER A 217 -7.55 -4.58 6.96
N ASP A 218 -7.04 -4.59 5.73
CA ASP A 218 -6.28 -3.46 5.19
C ASP A 218 -7.21 -2.29 4.81
N PRO A 219 -7.16 -1.14 5.51
CA PRO A 219 -8.00 0.02 5.20
C PRO A 219 -7.60 0.73 3.90
N ALA A 220 -6.44 0.43 3.30
CA ALA A 220 -6.03 0.97 2.02
C ALA A 220 -6.78 0.33 0.84
N VAL A 221 -7.42 -0.84 1.03
CA VAL A 221 -8.19 -1.52 -0.01
C VAL A 221 -9.63 -1.01 -0.06
N LEU A 222 -10.12 -0.67 -1.25
CA LEU A 222 -11.45 -0.08 -1.45
C LEU A 222 -12.59 -0.99 -0.98
N ASP A 223 -12.48 -2.30 -1.23
CA ASP A 223 -13.48 -3.27 -0.79
C ASP A 223 -13.61 -3.28 0.73
N ASN A 224 -12.49 -3.21 1.45
CA ASN A 224 -12.47 -3.15 2.90
C ASN A 224 -13.01 -1.80 3.41
N GLN A 225 -12.77 -0.69 2.70
CA GLN A 225 -13.41 0.59 3.02
C GLN A 225 -14.92 0.52 2.85
N GLN A 226 -15.42 -0.12 1.79
CA GLN A 226 -16.85 -0.33 1.59
C GLN A 226 -17.45 -1.21 2.69
N TRP A 227 -16.83 -2.35 2.99
CA TRP A 227 -17.23 -3.23 4.08
C TRP A 227 -17.29 -2.51 5.44
N ALA A 228 -16.28 -1.68 5.74
CA ALA A 228 -16.27 -0.83 6.93
C ALA A 228 -17.45 0.17 6.96
N GLN A 229 -17.86 0.70 5.81
CA GLN A 229 -19.06 1.55 5.71
C GLN A 229 -20.35 0.76 5.95
N GLU A 230 -20.41 -0.50 5.50
CA GLU A 230 -21.55 -1.38 5.76
C GLU A 230 -21.68 -1.66 7.28
N ILE A 231 -20.58 -1.99 7.96
CA ILE A 231 -20.53 -2.13 9.43
C ILE A 231 -21.00 -0.84 10.11
N ARG A 232 -20.43 0.31 9.74
CA ARG A 232 -20.82 1.61 10.32
C ARG A 232 -22.31 1.90 10.15
N THR A 233 -22.88 1.53 9.01
CA THR A 233 -24.31 1.71 8.74
C THR A 233 -25.15 0.81 9.65
N GLN A 234 -24.74 -0.46 9.83
CA GLN A 234 -25.46 -1.40 10.67
C GLN A 234 -25.41 -1.03 12.16
N LEU A 235 -24.29 -0.47 12.65
CA LEU A 235 -24.11 -0.06 14.05
C LEU A 235 -25.21 0.87 14.58
N ALA A 236 -25.83 1.70 13.73
CA ALA A 236 -26.80 2.70 14.16
C ALA A 236 -28.06 2.10 14.80
N ASP A 237 -28.53 0.95 14.32
CA ASP A 237 -29.81 0.35 14.72
C ASP A 237 -29.72 -1.18 14.89
N THR A 238 -28.52 -1.71 15.15
CA THR A 238 -28.32 -3.16 15.27
C THR A 238 -28.99 -3.75 16.50
N LYS A 239 -29.55 -4.96 16.33
CA LYS A 239 -29.99 -5.86 17.41
C LYS A 239 -29.21 -7.17 17.41
N LEU A 240 -28.15 -7.24 16.62
CA LEU A 240 -27.32 -8.42 16.50
C LEU A 240 -26.78 -8.78 17.89
N GLY A 241 -26.82 -10.06 18.25
CA GLY A 241 -26.38 -10.54 19.57
C GLY A 241 -27.38 -10.35 20.72
N GLN A 242 -28.29 -9.36 20.67
CA GLN A 242 -29.19 -9.05 21.79
C GLN A 242 -30.11 -10.22 22.16
N ASP A 243 -30.83 -10.78 21.19
CA ASP A 243 -31.74 -11.92 21.45
C ASP A 243 -30.97 -13.14 21.99
N LEU A 244 -29.72 -13.34 21.53
CA LEU A 244 -28.87 -14.43 22.00
C LEU A 244 -28.40 -14.19 23.43
N ALA A 245 -27.99 -12.96 23.76
CA ALA A 245 -27.59 -12.57 25.10
C ALA A 245 -28.75 -12.68 26.11
N ASP A 246 -29.94 -12.23 25.72
CA ASP A 246 -31.15 -12.33 26.53
C ASP A 246 -31.53 -13.80 26.80
N GLN A 247 -31.45 -14.66 25.78
CA GLN A 247 -31.71 -16.10 25.93
C GLN A 247 -30.66 -16.82 26.78
N ALA A 248 -29.40 -16.37 26.73
CA ALA A 248 -28.30 -16.93 27.51
C ALA A 248 -28.29 -16.44 28.96
N TRP A 249 -29.12 -15.45 29.33
CA TRP A 249 -29.13 -14.90 30.67
C TRP A 249 -29.66 -15.90 31.71
N LEU A 250 -28.84 -16.18 32.73
CA LEU A 250 -29.21 -17.06 33.83
C LEU A 250 -29.82 -16.22 34.97
N HIS A 251 -31.12 -16.39 35.22
CA HIS A 251 -31.85 -15.65 36.25
C HIS A 251 -31.90 -16.36 37.60
N THR A 252 -31.56 -17.65 37.66
CA THR A 252 -31.69 -18.47 38.88
C THR A 252 -30.50 -19.41 39.07
N GLU A 253 -30.20 -19.72 40.34
CA GLU A 253 -29.20 -20.72 40.71
C GLU A 253 -29.49 -22.09 40.10
N LYS A 254 -30.76 -22.45 39.98
CA LYS A 254 -31.19 -23.71 39.35
C LYS A 254 -30.74 -23.79 37.89
N GLN A 255 -30.91 -22.72 37.11
CA GLN A 255 -30.47 -22.68 35.70
C GLN A 255 -28.94 -22.82 35.60
N LEU A 256 -28.19 -22.20 36.51
CA LEU A 256 -26.74 -22.34 36.58
C LEU A 256 -26.32 -23.79 36.87
N GLU A 257 -26.95 -24.44 37.85
CA GLU A 257 -26.66 -25.84 38.20
C GLU A 257 -26.98 -26.80 37.04
N GLU A 258 -28.05 -26.54 36.28
CA GLU A 258 -28.39 -27.27 35.06
C GLU A 258 -27.30 -27.12 33.97
N CYS A 259 -26.77 -25.91 33.76
CA CYS A 259 -25.66 -25.66 32.84
C CYS A 259 -24.39 -26.42 33.26
N ILE A 260 -24.01 -26.35 34.53
CA ILE A 260 -22.83 -27.07 35.07
C ILE A 260 -22.99 -28.57 34.90
N THR A 261 -24.16 -29.10 35.27
CA THR A 261 -24.47 -30.53 35.14
C THR A 261 -24.39 -30.97 33.67
N THR A 262 -24.87 -30.16 32.74
CA THR A 262 -24.77 -30.43 31.30
C THR A 262 -23.32 -30.48 30.83
N ALA A 263 -22.49 -29.52 31.25
CA ALA A 263 -21.08 -29.47 30.88
C ALA A 263 -20.28 -30.68 31.41
N VAL A 264 -20.49 -31.06 32.68
CA VAL A 264 -19.82 -32.21 33.32
C VAL A 264 -20.18 -33.53 32.65
N ASN A 265 -21.41 -33.67 32.18
CA ASN A 265 -21.90 -34.88 31.52
C ASN A 265 -21.65 -34.89 29.99
N SER A 266 -20.97 -33.88 29.45
CA SER A 266 -20.65 -33.82 28.02
C SER A 266 -19.65 -34.91 27.61
N SER A 267 -19.61 -35.22 26.32
CA SER A 267 -18.65 -36.18 25.74
C SER A 267 -17.27 -35.56 25.47
N TRP A 268 -17.02 -34.31 25.85
CA TRP A 268 -15.78 -33.59 25.52
C TRP A 268 -14.50 -34.31 25.96
N SER A 269 -14.52 -34.90 27.16
CA SER A 269 -13.38 -35.65 27.72
C SER A 269 -13.04 -36.92 26.94
N SER A 270 -13.98 -37.44 26.14
CA SER A 270 -13.78 -38.63 25.31
C SER A 270 -13.14 -38.34 23.95
N LEU A 271 -13.12 -37.07 23.52
CA LEU A 271 -12.51 -36.68 22.26
C LEU A 271 -10.98 -36.80 22.34
N SER A 272 -10.37 -37.23 21.25
CA SER A 272 -8.92 -37.17 21.03
C SER A 272 -8.43 -35.72 20.91
N ALA A 273 -7.12 -35.53 21.00
CA ALA A 273 -6.51 -34.22 20.77
C ALA A 273 -6.83 -33.69 19.36
N ALA A 274 -6.74 -34.55 18.34
CA ALA A 274 -7.04 -34.20 16.95
C ALA A 274 -8.50 -33.77 16.74
N GLU A 275 -9.46 -34.47 17.36
CA GLU A 275 -10.87 -34.08 17.27
C GLU A 275 -11.15 -32.74 17.95
N ARG A 276 -10.47 -32.43 19.06
CA ARG A 276 -10.58 -31.12 19.72
C ARG A 276 -9.94 -30.01 18.88
N ALA A 277 -8.77 -30.26 18.30
CA ALA A 277 -8.09 -29.33 17.41
C ALA A 277 -8.99 -28.98 16.20
N GLU A 278 -9.59 -29.98 15.56
CA GLU A 278 -10.53 -29.77 14.45
C GLU A 278 -11.73 -28.90 14.86
N LEU A 279 -12.27 -29.09 16.07
CA LEU A 279 -13.34 -28.23 16.58
C LEU A 279 -12.89 -26.79 16.83
N LEU A 280 -11.66 -26.59 17.30
CA LEU A 280 -11.08 -25.26 17.48
C LEU A 280 -10.83 -24.56 16.14
N HIS A 281 -10.26 -25.25 15.15
CA HIS A 281 -10.10 -24.68 13.82
C HIS A 281 -11.44 -24.27 13.21
N ARG A 282 -12.46 -25.13 13.31
CA ARG A 282 -13.82 -24.80 12.84
C ARG A 282 -14.41 -23.60 13.58
N ALA A 283 -14.09 -23.39 14.85
CA ALA A 283 -14.49 -22.20 15.59
C ALA A 283 -13.78 -20.96 15.04
N GLY A 284 -12.47 -21.04 14.79
CA GLY A 284 -11.68 -19.99 14.13
C GLY A 284 -12.26 -19.61 12.77
N ASP A 285 -12.60 -20.58 11.92
CA ASP A 285 -13.22 -20.35 10.61
C ASP A 285 -14.56 -19.62 10.72
N GLN A 286 -15.39 -19.97 11.72
CA GLN A 286 -16.65 -19.25 11.95
C GLN A 286 -16.41 -17.85 12.49
N LEU A 287 -15.42 -17.62 13.35
CA LEU A 287 -15.06 -16.28 13.82
C LEU A 287 -14.62 -15.40 12.64
N ALA A 288 -13.73 -15.90 11.79
CA ALA A 288 -13.26 -15.20 10.60
C ALA A 288 -14.41 -14.89 9.64
N LYS A 289 -15.29 -15.87 9.39
CA LYS A 289 -16.46 -15.70 8.51
C LYS A 289 -17.44 -14.64 9.00
N ASN A 290 -17.62 -14.52 10.31
CA ASN A 290 -18.54 -13.57 10.93
C ASN A 290 -17.83 -12.30 11.44
N ARG A 291 -16.63 -11.99 10.94
CA ARG A 291 -15.82 -10.84 11.39
C ARG A 291 -16.61 -9.53 11.40
N GLY A 292 -17.33 -9.22 10.33
CA GLY A 292 -18.13 -7.98 10.25
C GLY A 292 -19.23 -7.91 11.31
N ASP A 293 -19.95 -9.02 11.51
CA ASP A 293 -21.00 -9.16 12.51
C ASP A 293 -20.45 -9.01 13.94
N LEU A 294 -19.30 -9.64 14.22
CA LEU A 294 -18.60 -9.51 15.51
C LEU A 294 -18.17 -8.06 15.78
N MET A 295 -17.67 -7.36 14.75
CA MET A 295 -17.31 -5.95 14.87
C MET A 295 -18.53 -5.04 15.08
N VAL A 296 -19.68 -5.36 14.47
CA VAL A 296 -20.95 -4.66 14.75
C VAL A 296 -21.34 -4.82 16.21
N VAL A 297 -21.29 -6.03 16.77
CA VAL A 297 -21.62 -6.27 18.18
C VAL A 297 -20.62 -5.55 19.10
N ALA A 298 -19.32 -5.67 18.84
CA ALA A 298 -18.27 -5.02 19.63
C ALA A 298 -18.41 -3.48 19.64
N GLY A 299 -18.77 -2.89 18.49
CA GLY A 299 -19.03 -1.46 18.40
C GLY A 299 -20.30 -1.04 19.13
N ALA A 300 -21.40 -1.79 18.99
CA ALA A 300 -22.69 -1.45 19.58
C ALA A 300 -22.73 -1.63 21.11
N GLU A 301 -22.15 -2.71 21.63
CA GLU A 301 -22.21 -3.04 23.06
C GLU A 301 -21.05 -2.45 23.86
N CYS A 302 -19.84 -2.43 23.28
CA CYS A 302 -18.63 -1.99 23.98
C CYS A 302 -18.11 -0.62 23.52
N GLY A 303 -18.70 -0.02 22.48
CA GLY A 303 -18.25 1.27 21.94
C GLY A 303 -16.89 1.20 21.23
N LYS A 304 -16.46 0.01 20.81
CA LYS A 304 -15.17 -0.17 20.11
C LYS A 304 -15.21 0.44 18.71
N THR A 305 -14.08 1.02 18.30
CA THR A 305 -13.89 1.48 16.93
C THR A 305 -13.49 0.32 16.01
N LEU A 306 -13.52 0.53 14.69
CA LEU A 306 -13.16 -0.51 13.72
C LEU A 306 -11.70 -0.96 13.87
N ASP A 307 -10.78 -0.02 14.14
CA ASP A 307 -9.35 -0.27 14.38
C ASP A 307 -9.05 -0.97 15.72
N GLN A 308 -10.04 -1.04 16.63
CA GLN A 308 -9.93 -1.80 17.87
C GLN A 308 -10.59 -3.17 17.78
N SER A 309 -11.74 -3.25 17.09
CA SER A 309 -12.51 -4.50 16.96
C SER A 309 -11.94 -5.44 15.91
N ASP A 310 -11.38 -4.92 14.81
CA ASP A 310 -10.81 -5.77 13.76
C ASP A 310 -9.60 -6.60 14.26
N PRO A 311 -8.60 -6.02 14.97
CA PRO A 311 -7.51 -6.81 15.53
C PRO A 311 -7.96 -7.77 16.64
N GLU A 312 -8.99 -7.44 17.41
CA GLU A 312 -9.54 -8.34 18.43
C GLU A 312 -10.22 -9.57 17.80
N VAL A 313 -10.91 -9.39 16.67
CA VAL A 313 -11.43 -10.53 15.92
C VAL A 313 -10.28 -11.37 15.36
N SER A 314 -9.21 -10.75 14.83
CA SER A 314 -8.01 -11.48 14.41
C SER A 314 -7.40 -12.26 15.58
N GLU A 315 -7.27 -11.66 16.76
CA GLU A 315 -6.76 -12.31 17.97
C GLU A 315 -7.64 -13.51 18.39
N ALA A 316 -8.96 -13.38 18.32
CA ALA A 316 -9.88 -14.48 18.64
C ALA A 316 -9.75 -15.65 17.65
N VAL A 317 -9.55 -15.36 16.36
CA VAL A 317 -9.26 -16.37 15.33
C VAL A 317 -7.90 -17.02 15.59
N ASP A 318 -6.89 -16.21 15.91
CA ASP A 318 -5.54 -16.69 16.20
C ASP A 318 -5.51 -17.59 17.43
N PHE A 319 -6.22 -17.26 18.50
CA PHE A 319 -6.32 -18.15 19.66
C PHE A 319 -6.92 -19.51 19.30
N ALA A 320 -7.95 -19.53 18.46
CA ALA A 320 -8.59 -20.77 18.04
C ALA A 320 -7.61 -21.66 17.24
N HIS A 321 -6.87 -21.09 16.28
CA HIS A 321 -5.92 -21.85 15.47
C HIS A 321 -4.63 -22.18 16.24
N TYR A 322 -4.09 -21.26 17.02
CA TYR A 322 -2.86 -21.47 17.78
C TYR A 322 -3.00 -22.54 18.86
N TYR A 323 -4.14 -22.59 19.56
CA TYR A 323 -4.38 -23.63 20.58
C TYR A 323 -4.78 -24.99 19.99
N ALA A 324 -5.05 -25.05 18.69
CA ALA A 324 -5.32 -26.30 18.00
C ALA A 324 -4.03 -27.06 17.62
N GLU A 325 -2.93 -26.33 17.41
CA GLU A 325 -1.56 -26.84 17.17
C GLU A 325 -0.85 -27.29 18.46
#